data_AF-A0A6G3BLF1-F1
#
_entry.id   AF-A0A6G3BLF1-F1
#
_cell.length_a   1.000
_cell.length_b   1.000
_cell.length_c   1.000
_cell.angle_alpha   90.00
_cell.angle_beta   90.00
_cell.angle_gamma   90.00
#
_symmetry.space_group_name_H-M   'P 1'
#
loop_
_entity.id
_entity.type
_entity.pdbx_description
1 polymer ?
#
loop_
_entity_poly.entity_id
_entity_poly.type
_entity_poly.pdbx_seq_one_letter_code
_entity_poly.pdbx_strand_id
1 'polypeptide(L)'
;MDDLVQFLRNRLAEDAAIAQAAASTEGGGTWEAASENGTPWVSGRAQSGEYAVPIVIEFEYGNPDDHQRAAHIARHDPARVLREIDAKRSLLELAERAGDYHETFVNGFAAALESTLRLHAVAYTDHPDYRGTWRP
;
A
#
# COMPACT_ATOMS: atom_id res chain seq x y z
N MET A 1 6.22 14.33 -17.22
CA MET A 1 5.81 12.95 -16.87
C MET A 1 6.86 12.29 -15.98
N ASP A 2 8.14 12.37 -16.36
CA ASP A 2 9.27 11.76 -15.64
C ASP A 2 9.34 12.12 -14.15
N ASP A 3 9.15 13.40 -13.81
CA ASP A 3 9.14 13.84 -12.40
C ASP A 3 8.04 13.17 -11.56
N LEU A 4 6.85 12.96 -12.14
CA LEU A 4 5.73 12.30 -11.48
C LEU A 4 5.99 10.80 -11.33
N VAL A 5 6.56 10.17 -12.37
CA VAL A 5 6.98 8.76 -12.34
C VAL A 5 8.03 8.54 -11.27
N GLN A 6 9.06 9.40 -11.20
CA GLN A 6 10.12 9.29 -10.22
C GLN A 6 9.61 9.53 -8.80
N PHE A 7 8.71 10.50 -8.61
CA PHE A 7 8.05 10.72 -7.32
C PHE A 7 7.29 9.47 -6.86
N LEU A 8 6.43 8.89 -7.71
CA LEU A 8 5.68 7.68 -7.39
C LEU A 8 6.62 6.49 -7.13
N ARG A 9 7.70 6.35 -7.89
CA ARG A 9 8.71 5.31 -7.67
C ARG A 9 9.34 5.40 -6.28
N ASN A 10 9.70 6.61 -5.84
CA ASN A 10 10.28 6.84 -4.52
C ASN A 10 9.29 6.48 -3.41
N ARG A 11 8.05 6.97 -3.51
CA ARG A 11 7.01 6.70 -2.49
C ARG A 11 6.63 5.22 -2.41
N LEU A 12 6.49 4.54 -3.56
CA LEU A 12 6.25 3.10 -3.59
C LEU A 12 7.43 2.27 -3.05
N ALA A 13 8.67 2.77 -3.15
CA ALA A 13 9.82 2.11 -2.55
C ALA A 13 9.81 2.25 -1.02
N GLU A 14 9.46 3.42 -0.50
CA GLU A 14 9.31 3.67 0.94
C GLU A 14 8.18 2.81 1.54
N ASP A 15 7.01 2.82 0.91
CA ASP A 15 5.87 1.99 1.35
C ASP A 15 6.21 0.49 1.32
N ALA A 16 6.96 0.04 0.31
CA ALA A 16 7.39 -1.36 0.21
C ALA A 16 8.37 -1.73 1.33
N ALA A 17 9.30 -0.83 1.66
CA ALA A 17 10.25 -1.05 2.75
C ALA A 17 9.53 -1.16 4.10
N ILE A 18 8.54 -0.29 4.35
CA ILE A 18 7.72 -0.33 5.56
C ILE A 18 6.92 -1.64 5.64
N ALA A 19 6.26 -2.03 4.54
CA ALA A 19 5.52 -3.29 4.48
C ALA A 19 6.43 -4.51 4.71
N GLN A 20 7.62 -4.55 4.08
CA GLN A 20 8.58 -5.64 4.28
C GLN A 20 9.10 -5.73 5.71
N ALA A 21 9.39 -4.59 6.34
CA ALA A 21 9.78 -4.54 7.75
C ALA A 21 8.67 -5.09 8.63
N ALA A 22 7.42 -4.66 8.42
CA ALA A 22 6.26 -5.13 9.16
C ALA A 22 6.02 -6.65 8.99
N ALA A 23 6.21 -7.19 7.78
CA ALA A 23 6.11 -8.63 7.53
C ALA A 23 7.20 -9.44 8.24
N SER A 24 8.41 -8.88 8.35
CA SER A 24 9.57 -9.56 8.92
C SER A 24 9.49 -9.63 10.45
N THR A 25 8.96 -8.60 11.10
CA THR A 25 8.82 -8.56 12.56
C THR A 25 7.78 -9.55 13.08
N GLU A 26 6.72 -9.81 12.31
CA GLU A 26 5.50 -10.51 12.79
C GLU A 26 5.37 -11.96 12.31
N GLY A 27 6.48 -12.57 11.88
CA GLY A 27 6.50 -13.97 11.42
C GLY A 27 5.81 -14.23 10.07
N GLY A 28 5.38 -13.17 9.37
CA GLY A 28 4.79 -13.27 8.04
C GLY A 28 4.06 -12.01 7.57
N GLY A 29 3.79 -11.95 6.26
CA GLY A 29 3.09 -10.81 5.65
C GLY A 29 1.56 -10.89 5.69
N THR A 30 0.99 -11.96 6.23
CA THR A 30 -0.47 -12.13 6.33
C THR A 30 -0.90 -11.89 7.76
N TRP A 31 -1.79 -10.93 7.94
CA TRP A 31 -2.27 -10.54 9.26
C TRP A 31 -3.72 -10.99 9.47
N GLU A 32 -4.05 -11.31 10.72
CA GLU A 32 -5.39 -11.71 11.12
C GLU A 32 -5.89 -10.89 12.29
N ALA A 33 -7.16 -10.49 12.22
CA ALA A 33 -7.86 -9.89 13.35
C ALA A 33 -8.56 -11.00 14.12
N ALA A 34 -8.33 -11.04 15.42
CA ALA A 34 -8.92 -11.98 16.35
C ALA A 34 -9.48 -11.24 17.57
N SER A 35 -10.14 -11.96 18.47
CA SER A 35 -10.61 -11.41 19.72
C SER A 35 -10.50 -12.44 20.83
N GLU A 36 -10.07 -11.99 22.00
CA GLU A 36 -10.04 -12.78 23.23
C GLU A 36 -10.73 -11.99 24.35
N ASN A 37 -11.68 -12.63 25.03
CA ASN A 37 -12.47 -12.02 26.13
C ASN A 37 -13.17 -10.69 25.78
N GLY A 38 -13.52 -10.49 24.50
CA GLY A 38 -14.16 -9.26 23.99
C GLY A 38 -13.18 -8.15 23.62
N THR A 39 -11.87 -8.36 23.80
CA THR A 39 -10.83 -7.45 23.35
C THR A 39 -10.33 -7.91 21.98
N PRO A 40 -10.44 -7.09 20.92
CA PRO A 40 -9.88 -7.44 19.62
C PRO A 40 -8.34 -7.35 19.68
N TRP A 41 -7.65 -8.03 18.77
CA TRP A 41 -6.21 -7.90 18.54
C TRP A 41 -5.87 -8.26 17.10
N VAL A 42 -4.69 -7.88 16.65
CA VAL A 42 -4.17 -8.23 15.32
C VAL A 42 -2.82 -8.89 15.50
N SER A 43 -2.51 -9.91 14.71
CA SER A 43 -1.17 -10.48 14.64
C SER A 43 -0.83 -10.94 13.24
N GLY A 44 0.45 -11.26 13.01
CA GLY A 44 0.82 -12.14 11.91
C GLY A 44 0.19 -13.53 12.09
N ARG A 45 -0.11 -14.19 10.98
CA ARG A 45 -0.50 -15.60 10.99
C ARG A 45 0.71 -16.44 11.38
N ALA A 46 0.70 -16.98 12.60
CA ALA A 46 1.75 -17.87 13.08
C ALA A 46 1.85 -19.15 12.22
N GLN A 47 3.07 -19.64 12.05
CA GLN A 47 3.29 -20.97 11.49
C GLN A 47 3.02 -22.05 12.56
N SER A 48 2.85 -23.29 12.13
CA SER A 48 2.61 -24.42 13.04
C SER A 48 3.76 -24.55 14.05
N GLY A 49 3.47 -24.32 15.33
CA GLY A 49 4.44 -24.40 16.43
C GLY A 49 5.01 -23.05 16.89
N GLU A 50 4.60 -21.94 16.27
CA GLU A 50 4.96 -20.58 16.69
C GLU A 50 3.80 -19.90 17.44
N TYR A 51 4.14 -18.99 18.35
CA TYR A 51 3.16 -18.09 18.99
C TYR A 51 3.13 -16.78 18.21
N ALA A 52 1.95 -16.38 17.74
CA ALA A 52 1.76 -15.06 17.15
C ALA A 52 1.82 -14.01 18.27
N VAL A 53 2.64 -12.97 18.08
CA VAL A 53 2.68 -11.82 18.99
C VAL A 53 1.63 -10.82 18.51
N PRO A 54 0.79 -10.25 19.39
CA PRO A 54 -0.16 -9.22 18.97
C PRO A 54 0.56 -7.92 18.56
N ILE A 55 0.26 -7.43 17.36
CA ILE A 55 0.73 -6.17 16.76
C ILE A 55 0.03 -4.95 17.40
N VAL A 56 -1.23 -5.11 17.82
CA VAL A 56 -2.02 -4.08 18.48
C VAL A 56 -2.55 -4.62 19.80
N ILE A 57 -2.11 -4.02 20.90
CA ILE A 57 -2.38 -4.48 22.28
C ILE A 57 -3.24 -3.51 23.10
N GLU A 58 -3.49 -2.29 22.62
CA GLU A 58 -4.30 -1.30 23.36
C GLU A 58 -5.60 -1.00 22.62
N PHE A 59 -6.64 -1.74 23.01
CA PHE A 59 -8.02 -1.42 22.73
C PHE A 59 -8.74 -1.19 24.06
N GLU A 60 -9.60 -0.18 24.11
CA GLU A 60 -10.33 0.13 25.34
C GLU A 60 -11.41 -0.94 25.55
N TYR A 61 -11.42 -1.56 26.73
CA TYR A 61 -12.29 -2.71 26.99
C TYR A 61 -13.77 -2.37 26.70
N GLY A 62 -14.38 -3.11 25.76
CA GLY A 62 -15.78 -2.98 25.42
C GLY A 62 -16.12 -1.92 24.37
N ASN A 63 -15.14 -1.31 23.69
CA ASN A 63 -15.41 -0.41 22.57
C ASN A 63 -15.66 -1.20 21.25
N PRO A 64 -16.89 -1.19 20.69
CA PRO A 64 -17.17 -1.89 19.44
C PRO A 64 -16.38 -1.36 18.22
N ASP A 65 -15.89 -0.11 18.26
CA ASP A 65 -15.08 0.47 17.18
C ASP A 65 -13.70 -0.20 17.05
N ASP A 66 -13.22 -0.83 18.12
CA ASP A 66 -11.90 -1.47 18.15
C ASP A 66 -11.86 -2.74 17.28
N HIS A 67 -13.00 -3.43 17.12
CA HIS A 67 -13.12 -4.52 16.16
C HIS A 67 -12.97 -4.03 14.71
N GLN A 68 -13.52 -2.84 14.41
CA GLN A 68 -13.40 -2.24 13.08
C GLN A 68 -11.97 -1.80 12.78
N ARG A 69 -11.28 -1.25 13.79
CA ARG A 69 -9.84 -0.91 13.69
C ARG A 69 -8.99 -2.14 13.46
N ALA A 70 -9.18 -3.21 14.24
CA ALA A 70 -8.46 -4.47 14.06
C ALA A 70 -8.70 -5.07 12.67
N ALA A 71 -9.96 -5.09 12.21
CA ALA A 71 -10.31 -5.56 10.88
C ALA A 71 -9.68 -4.71 9.76
N HIS A 72 -9.61 -3.38 9.93
CA HIS A 72 -8.93 -2.50 8.99
C HIS A 72 -7.43 -2.82 8.91
N ILE A 73 -6.75 -2.95 10.05
CA ILE A 73 -5.32 -3.26 10.10
C ILE A 73 -5.03 -4.62 9.45
N ALA A 74 -5.77 -5.67 9.82
CA ALA A 74 -5.60 -7.00 9.23
C ALA A 74 -5.90 -7.00 7.71
N ARG A 75 -6.89 -6.22 7.25
CA ARG A 75 -7.19 -6.07 5.81
C ARG A 75 -6.04 -5.42 5.05
N HIS A 76 -5.26 -4.56 5.69
CA HIS A 76 -4.12 -3.86 5.09
C HIS A 76 -2.79 -4.57 5.40
N ASP A 77 -2.80 -5.91 5.43
CA ASP A 77 -1.62 -6.70 5.69
C ASP A 77 -0.45 -6.42 4.72
N PRO A 78 0.80 -6.62 5.15
CA PRO A 78 1.98 -6.40 4.32
C PRO A 78 1.95 -7.11 2.97
N ALA A 79 1.48 -8.35 2.92
CA ALA A 79 1.44 -9.15 1.69
C ALA A 79 0.47 -8.57 0.64
N ARG A 80 -0.67 -8.03 1.06
CA ARG A 80 -1.59 -7.30 0.19
C ARG A 80 -0.98 -5.98 -0.24
N VAL A 81 -0.41 -5.20 0.68
CA VAL A 81 0.22 -3.91 0.35
C VAL A 81 1.33 -4.10 -0.70
N LEU A 82 2.19 -5.11 -0.54
CA LEU A 82 3.24 -5.42 -1.51
C LEU A 82 2.68 -5.78 -2.89
N ARG A 83 1.60 -6.59 -2.96
CA ARG A 83 0.91 -6.89 -4.22
C ARG A 83 0.34 -5.63 -4.89
N GLU A 84 -0.22 -4.70 -4.11
CA GLU A 84 -0.72 -3.43 -4.64
C GLU A 84 0.42 -2.54 -5.16
N ILE A 85 1.56 -2.53 -4.47
CA ILE A 85 2.75 -1.80 -4.89
C ILE A 85 3.30 -2.38 -6.20
N ASP A 86 3.38 -3.70 -6.32
CA ASP A 86 3.87 -4.35 -7.54
C ASP A 86 2.96 -4.03 -8.74
N ALA A 87 1.64 -4.06 -8.54
CA ALA A 87 0.70 -3.62 -9.58
C ALA A 87 0.92 -2.17 -10.01
N LYS A 88 1.18 -1.26 -9.06
CA LYS A 88 1.49 0.15 -9.35
C LYS A 88 2.84 0.31 -10.03
N ARG A 89 3.86 -0.48 -9.68
CA ARG A 89 5.15 -0.49 -10.37
C ARG A 89 5.00 -0.91 -11.84
N SER A 90 4.19 -1.91 -12.13
CA SER A 90 3.88 -2.29 -13.53
C SER A 90 3.17 -1.16 -14.30
N LEU A 91 2.34 -0.34 -13.64
CA LEU A 91 1.78 0.86 -14.28
C LEU A 91 2.85 1.92 -14.58
N LEU A 92 3.85 2.10 -13.72
CA LEU A 92 4.98 3.00 -13.99
C LEU A 92 5.82 2.51 -15.17
N GLU A 93 6.11 1.21 -15.24
CA GLU A 93 6.82 0.60 -16.37
C GLU A 93 6.05 0.79 -17.68
N LEU A 94 4.72 0.66 -17.64
CA LEU A 94 3.87 0.90 -18.81
C LEU A 94 3.92 2.37 -19.26
N ALA A 95 3.97 3.31 -18.32
CA ALA A 95 4.10 4.74 -18.61
C ALA A 95 5.46 5.07 -19.25
N GLU A 96 6.55 4.47 -18.77
CA GLU A 96 7.88 4.66 -19.35
C GLU A 96 7.97 4.13 -20.78
N ARG A 97 7.28 3.01 -21.06
CA ARG A 97 7.23 2.39 -22.39
C ARG A 97 6.22 3.03 -23.34
N ALA A 98 5.42 4.00 -22.89
CA ALA A 98 4.39 4.62 -23.71
C ALA A 98 4.96 5.28 -24.99
N GLY A 99 6.21 5.75 -24.95
CA GLY A 99 6.92 6.32 -26.09
C GLY A 99 7.35 5.31 -27.16
N ASP A 100 7.32 4.00 -26.85
CA ASP A 100 7.75 2.93 -27.78
C ASP A 100 6.63 2.49 -28.74
N TYR A 101 5.40 2.98 -28.55
CA TYR A 101 4.24 2.61 -29.36
C TYR A 101 4.09 3.50 -30.62
N HIS A 102 3.34 3.03 -31.62
CA HIS A 102 3.15 3.72 -32.91
C HIS A 102 2.46 5.08 -32.74
N GLU A 103 3.03 6.16 -33.32
CA GLU A 103 2.64 7.59 -33.17
C GLU A 103 1.13 7.87 -33.05
N THR A 104 0.27 7.23 -33.85
CA THR A 104 -1.18 7.48 -33.87
C THR A 104 -1.90 7.01 -32.60
N PHE A 105 -1.38 6.00 -31.89
CA PHE A 105 -1.92 5.50 -30.62
C PHE A 105 -1.28 6.16 -29.39
N VAL A 106 -0.14 6.83 -29.55
CA VAL A 106 0.68 7.36 -28.45
C VAL A 106 -0.05 8.47 -27.69
N ASN A 107 -0.72 9.40 -28.37
CA ASN A 107 -1.23 10.61 -27.72
C ASN A 107 -2.38 10.33 -26.73
N GLY A 108 -3.38 9.53 -27.12
CA GLY A 108 -4.50 9.20 -26.23
C GLY A 108 -4.09 8.25 -25.10
N PHE A 109 -3.23 7.28 -25.41
CA PHE A 109 -2.74 6.31 -24.44
C PHE A 109 -1.83 6.96 -23.39
N ALA A 110 -0.87 7.80 -23.81
CA ALA A 110 0.02 8.52 -22.89
C ALA A 110 -0.75 9.49 -21.99
N ALA A 111 -1.75 10.20 -22.52
CA ALA A 111 -2.59 11.10 -21.73
C ALA A 111 -3.41 10.34 -20.67
N ALA A 112 -3.96 9.16 -21.02
CA ALA A 112 -4.68 8.30 -20.08
C ALA A 112 -3.77 7.75 -18.98
N LEU A 113 -2.53 7.35 -19.33
CA LEU A 113 -1.53 6.93 -18.36
C LEU A 113 -1.13 8.07 -17.44
N GLU A 114 -0.84 9.26 -17.96
CA GLU A 114 -0.53 10.43 -17.12
C GLU A 114 -1.64 10.71 -16.12
N SER A 115 -2.89 10.71 -16.57
CA SER A 115 -4.06 10.93 -15.73
C SER A 115 -4.18 9.86 -14.64
N THR A 116 -3.93 8.60 -14.99
CA THR A 116 -3.91 7.48 -14.03
C THR A 116 -2.82 7.66 -12.98
N LEU A 117 -1.62 8.08 -13.37
CA LEU A 117 -0.52 8.35 -12.43
C LEU A 117 -0.86 9.51 -11.48
N ARG A 118 -1.48 10.58 -11.97
CA ARG A 118 -1.94 11.70 -11.13
C ARG A 118 -2.96 11.25 -10.08
N LEU A 119 -3.89 10.37 -10.46
CA LEU A 119 -4.86 9.78 -9.53
C LEU A 119 -4.17 8.93 -8.45
N HIS A 120 -3.13 8.17 -8.80
CA HIS A 120 -2.34 7.43 -7.80
C HIS A 120 -1.53 8.34 -6.88
N ALA A 121 -1.07 9.49 -7.37
CA ALA A 121 -0.32 10.45 -6.57
C ALA A 121 -1.18 11.15 -5.49
N VAL A 122 -2.51 11.05 -5.56
CA VAL A 122 -3.42 11.61 -4.55
C VAL A 122 -3.14 11.04 -3.14
N ALA A 123 -2.68 9.78 -3.07
CA ALA A 123 -2.30 9.13 -1.82
C ALA A 123 -1.15 9.83 -1.08
N TYR A 124 -0.41 10.72 -1.74
CA TYR A 124 0.78 11.39 -1.22
C TYR A 124 0.65 12.92 -1.22
N THR A 125 -0.57 13.46 -1.19
CA THR A 125 -0.81 14.91 -1.26
C THR A 125 -0.30 15.69 -0.04
N ASP A 126 -0.08 15.00 1.07
CA ASP A 126 0.52 15.47 2.32
C ASP A 126 2.05 15.39 2.32
N HIS A 127 2.66 14.74 1.33
CA HIS A 127 4.10 14.60 1.22
C HIS A 127 4.76 15.94 0.81
N PRO A 128 5.87 16.38 1.45
CA PRO A 128 6.52 17.67 1.13
C PRO A 128 6.99 17.81 -0.33
N ASP A 129 7.46 16.72 -0.94
CA ASP A 129 7.84 16.71 -2.37
C ASP A 129 6.65 16.72 -3.35
N TYR A 130 5.42 16.61 -2.86
CA TYR A 130 4.23 16.61 -3.72
C TYR A 130 4.04 17.98 -4.39
N ARG A 131 3.93 17.99 -5.71
CA ARG A 131 3.71 19.23 -6.47
C ARG A 131 2.23 19.40 -6.77
N GLY A 132 1.69 20.59 -6.49
CA GLY A 132 0.28 20.91 -6.75
C GLY A 132 -0.15 20.76 -8.23
N THR A 133 0.80 20.84 -9.17
CA THR A 133 0.57 20.59 -10.60
C THR A 133 0.24 19.13 -10.94
N TRP A 134 0.48 18.18 -10.02
CA TRP A 134 0.10 16.77 -10.16
C TRP A 134 -1.32 16.48 -9.71
N ARG A 135 -2.05 17.46 -9.19
CA ARG A 135 -3.48 17.29 -8.90
C ARG A 135 -4.23 16.96 -10.22
N PRO A 136 -5.14 15.98 -10.20
CA PRO A 136 -6.00 15.67 -11.34
C PRO A 136 -6.82 16.88 -11.81
#